data_AF-A0A535JYT0-F1
#
_entry.id   AF-A0A535JYT0-F1
#
_cell.length_a   1.000
_cell.length_b   1.000
_cell.length_c   1.000
_cell.angle_alpha   90.00
_cell.angle_beta   90.00
_cell.angle_gamma   90.00
#
_symmetry.space_group_name_H-M   'P 1'
#
loop_
_entity.id
_entity.type
_entity.pdbx_description
1 polymer ?
#
loop_
_entity_poly.entity_id
_entity_poly.type
_entity_poly.pdbx_seq_one_letter_code
_entity_poly.pdbx_strand_id
1 'polypeptide(L)'
;MRIALAQVNPTVGDLPGNARLVVEGIERAREMGVDIVCFPELVITGYPPEDLVLKPSFVRDNLAQLDLIARQTKGISAVVGF
;
A
#
# COMPACT_ATOMS: atom_id res chain seq x y z
N MET A 1 13.84 -0.48 -17.90
CA MET A 1 12.67 -0.83 -17.08
C MET A 1 13.10 -1.74 -15.95
N ARG A 2 12.99 -1.29 -14.70
CA ARG A 2 13.31 -2.02 -13.47
C ARG A 2 12.06 -2.13 -12.61
N ILE A 3 11.79 -3.34 -12.11
CA ILE A 3 10.62 -3.65 -11.29
C ILE A 3 11.09 -4.12 -9.91
N ALA A 4 10.44 -3.65 -8.84
CA ALA A 4 10.64 -4.15 -7.49
C ALA A 4 9.38 -4.87 -6.98
N LEU A 5 9.62 -5.93 -6.20
CA LEU A 5 8.58 -6.64 -5.45
C LEU A 5 8.78 -6.31 -3.96
N ALA A 6 7.90 -5.51 -3.39
CA ALA A 6 7.97 -5.07 -2.01
C ALA A 6 7.29 -6.11 -1.11
N GLN A 7 8.05 -7.08 -0.63
CA GLN A 7 7.56 -8.06 0.34
C GLN A 7 7.51 -7.42 1.73
N VAL A 8 6.31 -7.27 2.27
CA VAL A 8 6.03 -6.62 3.55
C VAL A 8 5.10 -7.50 4.40
N ASN A 9 4.99 -7.19 5.69
CA ASN A 9 4.16 -7.94 6.64
C ASN A 9 3.03 -7.03 7.18
N PRO A 10 1.94 -6.83 6.42
CA PRO A 10 0.84 -5.98 6.85
C PRO A 10 0.06 -6.63 8.00
N THR A 11 -0.52 -5.81 8.87
CA THR A 11 -1.38 -6.25 9.98
C THR A 11 -2.84 -5.97 9.63
N VAL A 12 -3.72 -6.97 9.72
CA VAL A 12 -5.15 -6.79 9.42
C VAL A 12 -5.75 -5.67 10.26
N GLY A 13 -6.32 -4.66 9.59
CA GLY A 13 -6.99 -3.53 10.20
C GLY A 13 -6.08 -2.34 10.61
N ASP A 14 -4.76 -2.49 10.59
CA ASP A 14 -3.83 -1.38 10.87
C ASP A 14 -3.60 -0.52 9.62
N LEU A 15 -4.65 0.19 9.17
CA LEU A 15 -4.59 0.99 7.94
C LEU A 15 -3.42 2.00 7.93
N PRO A 16 -3.20 2.81 9.00
CA PRO A 16 -2.09 3.75 9.00
C PRO A 16 -0.72 3.07 9.04
N GLY A 17 -0.58 1.96 9.76
CA GLY A 17 0.67 1.19 9.80
C GLY A 17 1.01 0.55 8.46
N ASN A 18 0.02 -0.07 7.83
CA ASN A 18 0.18 -0.67 6.52
C ASN A 18 0.47 0.37 5.44
N ALA A 19 -0.18 1.54 5.51
CA ALA A 19 0.14 2.65 4.61
C ALA A 19 1.60 3.12 4.75
N ARG A 20 2.14 3.16 5.97
CA ARG A 20 3.58 3.47 6.19
C ARG A 20 4.48 2.43 5.52
N LEU A 21 4.17 1.13 5.62
CA LEU A 21 4.92 0.07 4.92
C LEU A 21 4.95 0.31 3.40
N VAL A 22 3.83 0.73 2.81
CA VAL A 22 3.75 1.02 1.37
C VAL A 22 4.58 2.26 1.02
N VAL A 23 4.46 3.35 1.79
CA VAL A 23 5.24 4.57 1.57
C VAL A 23 6.74 4.31 1.68
N GLU A 24 7.19 3.62 2.71
CA GLU A 24 8.60 3.23 2.88
C GLU A 24 9.10 2.36 1.71
N GLY A 25 8.27 1.45 1.22
CA GLY A 25 8.57 0.63 0.04
C GLY A 25 8.71 1.46 -1.24
N ILE A 26 7.85 2.46 -1.44
CA ILE A 26 7.92 3.39 -2.57
C ILE A 26 9.20 4.23 -2.50
N GLU A 27 9.52 4.80 -1.34
CA GLU A 27 10.75 5.59 -1.13
C GLU A 27 11.99 4.76 -1.47
N ARG A 28 12.10 3.57 -0.89
CA ARG A 28 13.24 2.66 -1.14
C ARG A 28 13.35 2.25 -2.60
N ALA A 29 12.24 1.95 -3.26
CA ALA A 29 12.23 1.63 -4.68
C ALA A 29 12.71 2.81 -5.53
N ARG A 30 12.30 4.04 -5.19
CA ARG A 30 12.73 5.26 -5.87
C ARG A 30 14.23 5.50 -5.70
N GLU A 31 14.78 5.33 -4.50
CA GLU A 31 16.22 5.43 -4.24
C GLU A 31 17.04 4.40 -5.04
N MET A 32 16.44 3.24 -5.34
CA MET A 32 17.03 2.20 -6.17
C MET A 32 16.85 2.45 -7.68
N GLY A 33 16.22 3.53 -8.11
CA GLY A 33 15.95 3.82 -9.53
C GLY A 33 15.01 2.79 -10.17
N VAL A 34 14.00 2.34 -9.42
CA VAL A 34 12.96 1.43 -9.90
C VAL A 34 11.87 2.22 -10.63
N ASP A 35 11.35 1.68 -11.73
CA ASP A 35 10.26 2.30 -12.50
C ASP A 35 8.87 1.90 -11.96
N ILE A 36 8.73 0.65 -11.49
CA ILE A 36 7.49 0.07 -10.96
C ILE A 36 7.78 -0.71 -9.67
N VAL A 37 7.05 -0.43 -8.60
CA VAL A 37 7.03 -1.24 -7.37
C VAL A 37 5.68 -1.91 -7.18
N CYS A 38 5.68 -3.22 -6.91
CA CYS A 38 4.48 -4.00 -6.65
C CYS A 38 4.41 -4.44 -5.19
N PHE A 39 3.24 -4.30 -4.58
CA PHE A 39 2.94 -4.74 -3.22
C PHE A 39 1.97 -5.94 -3.21
N PRO A 40 1.87 -6.68 -2.10
CA PRO A 40 0.94 -7.80 -1.97
C PRO A 40 -0.53 -7.40 -2.11
N GLU A 41 -1.38 -8.41 -2.31
CA GLU A 41 -2.84 -8.27 -2.27
C GLU A 41 -3.29 -7.65 -0.94
N LEU A 42 -4.24 -6.72 -1.03
CA LEU A 42 -4.87 -6.05 0.12
C LEU A 42 -3.87 -5.53 1.16
N VAL A 43 -2.70 -5.05 0.72
CA VAL A 43 -1.64 -4.59 1.63
C VAL A 43 -2.10 -3.47 2.57
N ILE A 44 -2.98 -2.56 2.14
CA ILE A 44 -3.47 -1.46 3.01
C ILE A 44 -4.35 -2.01 4.14
N THR A 45 -5.30 -2.89 3.84
CA THR A 45 -6.19 -3.48 4.86
C THR A 45 -5.54 -4.60 5.66
N GLY A 46 -4.51 -5.23 5.11
CA GLY A 46 -4.08 -6.57 5.48
C GLY A 46 -5.05 -7.63 4.93
N TYR A 47 -4.60 -8.89 4.92
CA TYR A 47 -5.35 -10.02 4.38
C TYR A 47 -5.39 -11.21 5.34
N PRO A 48 -6.55 -11.90 5.51
CA PRO A 48 -7.88 -11.51 5.01
C PRO A 48 -8.55 -10.46 5.93
N PRO A 49 -9.30 -9.48 5.38
CA PRO A 49 -10.00 -8.47 6.18
C PRO A 49 -11.35 -8.94 6.75
N GLU A 50 -11.89 -10.07 6.26
CA GLU A 50 -13.18 -10.64 6.69
C GLU A 50 -14.30 -9.58 6.71
N ASP A 51 -15.15 -9.57 7.75
CA ASP A 51 -16.31 -8.69 7.88
C ASP A 51 -15.96 -7.19 8.00
N LEU A 52 -14.68 -6.82 8.12
CA LEU A 52 -14.29 -5.41 8.11
C LEU A 52 -14.70 -4.72 6.81
N VAL A 53 -14.72 -5.44 5.69
CA VAL A 53 -15.17 -4.89 4.39
C VAL A 53 -16.65 -4.51 4.37
N LEU A 54 -17.45 -5.07 5.30
CA LEU A 54 -18.87 -4.73 5.45
C LEU A 54 -19.08 -3.44 6.26
N LYS A 55 -18.05 -2.89 6.90
CA LYS A 55 -18.13 -1.66 7.70
C LYS A 55 -17.85 -0.43 6.81
N PRO A 56 -18.84 0.46 6.57
CA PRO A 56 -18.63 1.61 5.68
C PRO A 56 -17.54 2.56 6.14
N SER A 57 -17.29 2.69 7.44
CA SER A 57 -16.18 3.49 7.96
C SER A 57 -14.82 2.90 7.58
N PHE A 58 -14.66 1.58 7.69
CA PHE A 58 -13.42 0.90 7.33
C PHE A 58 -13.07 1.10 5.85
N VAL A 59 -14.06 0.97 4.96
CA VAL A 59 -13.89 1.22 3.53
C VAL A 59 -13.50 2.68 3.25
N ARG A 60 -14.15 3.65 3.91
CA ARG A 60 -13.78 5.07 3.76
C ARG A 60 -12.37 5.35 4.25
N ASP A 61 -11.98 4.80 5.39
CA ASP A 61 -10.67 5.02 5.99
C ASP A 61 -9.57 4.36 5.15
N ASN A 62 -9.85 3.21 4.54
CA ASN A 62 -8.97 2.53 3.57
C ASN A 62 -8.71 3.40 2.32
N LEU A 63 -9.78 3.94 1.73
CA LEU A 63 -9.66 4.86 0.58
C LEU A 63 -8.87 6.13 0.93
N ALA A 64 -9.02 6.64 2.16
CA ALA A 64 -8.22 7.79 2.61
C ALA A 64 -6.72 7.45 2.71
N GLN A 65 -6.35 6.22 3.08
CA GLN A 65 -4.95 5.78 3.03
C GLN A 65 -4.45 5.61 1.60
N LEU A 66 -5.28 5.09 0.69
CA LEU A 66 -4.93 4.99 -0.74
C LEU A 66 -4.62 6.38 -1.33
N ASP A 67 -5.46 7.38 -1.05
CA ASP A 67 -5.24 8.76 -1.50
C ASP A 67 -3.94 9.37 -0.95
N LEU A 68 -3.58 9.03 0.29
CA LEU A 68 -2.31 9.44 0.90
C LEU A 68 -1.11 8.80 0.18
N ILE A 69 -1.17 7.50 -0.08
CA ILE A 69 -0.12 6.73 -0.76
C ILE A 69 0.05 7.22 -2.20
N ALA A 70 -1.04 7.47 -2.93
CA ALA A 70 -1.00 7.97 -4.31
C ALA A 70 -0.21 9.29 -4.43
N ARG A 71 -0.23 10.14 -3.39
CA ARG A 71 0.59 11.37 -3.38
C ARG A 71 2.09 11.11 -3.24
N GLN A 72 2.49 9.92 -2.78
CA GLN A 72 3.89 9.51 -2.63
C GLN A 72 4.47 8.86 -3.90
N THR A 73 3.68 8.61 -4.94
CA THR A 73 4.14 7.92 -6.17
C THR A 73 4.77 8.87 -7.20
N LYS A 74 5.23 10.06 -6.80
CA LYS A 74 5.87 10.98 -7.77
C LYS A 74 7.17 10.36 -8.28
N GLY A 75 7.28 10.22 -9.60
CA GLY A 75 8.48 9.70 -10.27
C GLY A 75 8.65 8.18 -10.23
N ILE A 76 7.62 7.43 -9.81
CA ILE A 76 7.62 5.95 -9.80
C ILE A 76 6.17 5.45 -9.91
N SER A 77 5.93 4.33 -10.59
CA SER A 77 4.61 3.69 -10.59
C SER A 77 4.50 2.69 -9.45
N ALA A 78 3.35 2.63 -8.76
CA ALA A 78 3.11 1.67 -7.68
C ALA A 78 1.84 0.84 -7.94
N VAL A 79 1.93 -0.47 -7.73
CA VAL A 79 0.78 -1.39 -7.73
C VAL A 79 0.49 -1.78 -6.29
N VAL A 80 -0.64 -1.33 -5.75
CA VAL A 80 -0.99 -1.43 -4.33
C VAL A 80 -2.35 -2.11 -4.18
N GLY A 81 -2.42 -3.20 -3.42
CA GLY A 81 -3.69 -3.79 -2.99
C GLY A 81 -4.31 -3.01 -1.84
N PHE A 82 -5.61 -2.71 -1.92
CA PHE A 82 -6.34 -1.91 -0.94
C PHE A 82 -7.73 -2.47 -0.72
#